data_AF-A0A3C0MDX1-F1
#
_entry.id   AF-A0A3C0MDX1-F1
#
_cell.length_a   1.000
_cell.length_b   1.000
_cell.length_c   1.000
_cell.angle_alpha   90.00
_cell.angle_beta   90.00
_cell.angle_gamma   90.00
#
_symmetry.space_group_name_H-M   'P 1'
#
loop_
_entity.id
_entity.type
_entity.pdbx_description
1 polymer ?
#
loop_
_entity_poly.entity_id
_entity_poly.type
_entity_poly.pdbx_seq_one_letter_code
_entity_poly.pdbx_strand_id
1 'polypeptide(L)'
;MKFLDQAKLYIKAGDGGAGCASFRREKFIEFGGPDGGDGGRGGDVVIEAVENLNTLIDFRFQPLYRAQPGESGSGRNKTGA
;
A
#
# COMPACT_ATOMS: atom_id res chain seq x y z
N MET A 1 -16.58 16.37 -36.16
CA MET A 1 -16.10 16.95 -34.89
C MET A 1 -15.27 15.91 -34.17
N LYS A 2 -14.02 16.21 -33.79
CA LYS A 2 -13.25 15.38 -32.85
C LYS A 2 -13.46 15.95 -31.45
N PHE A 3 -14.18 15.23 -30.60
CA PHE A 3 -14.26 15.55 -29.18
C PHE A 3 -13.03 14.93 -28.51
N LEU A 4 -12.16 15.78 -27.96
CA LEU A 4 -10.99 15.33 -27.23
C LEU A 4 -11.33 15.42 -25.75
N ASP A 5 -11.45 14.28 -25.07
CA ASP A 5 -11.60 14.25 -23.62
C ASP A 5 -10.25 13.98 -22.97
N GLN A 6 -9.92 14.77 -21.96
CA GLN A 6 -8.66 14.70 -21.22
C GLN A 6 -8.94 14.96 -19.74
N ALA A 7 -8.27 14.20 -18.87
CA ALA A 7 -8.29 14.40 -17.43
C ALA A 7 -6.86 14.32 -16.89
N LYS A 8 -6.55 15.16 -15.90
CA LYS A 8 -5.27 15.11 -15.18
C LYS A 8 -5.50 14.44 -13.83
N LEU A 9 -4.75 13.38 -13.58
CA LEU A 9 -4.80 12.63 -12.32
C LEU A 9 -3.54 12.83 -11.50
N TYR A 10 -3.71 12.84 -10.19
CA TYR A 10 -2.64 12.78 -9.19
C TYR A 10 -2.69 11.41 -8.53
N ILE A 11 -1.70 10.59 -8.81
CA ILE A 11 -1.65 9.20 -8.38
C ILE A 11 -0.48 9.03 -7.41
N LYS A 12 -0.73 8.38 -6.27
CA LYS A 12 0.30 7.96 -5.33
C LYS A 12 0.10 6.48 -4.98
N ALA A 13 1.15 5.68 -5.15
CA ALA A 13 1.19 4.32 -4.59
C ALA A 13 1.22 4.37 -3.05
N GLY A 14 0.96 3.22 -2.43
CA GLY A 14 1.10 3.04 -1.00
C GLY A 14 2.57 3.10 -0.60
N ASP A 15 2.84 3.75 0.54
CA ASP A 15 4.17 3.64 1.14
C ASP A 15 4.34 2.22 1.71
N GLY A 16 5.57 1.70 1.72
CA GLY A 16 5.86 0.42 2.38
C GLY A 16 5.70 0.53 3.89
N GLY A 17 5.30 -0.57 4.53
CA GLY A 17 5.24 -0.66 5.98
C GLY A 17 6.63 -0.61 6.62
N ALA A 18 6.70 -0.20 7.89
CA ALA A 18 7.96 -0.22 8.62
C ALA A 18 8.28 -1.63 9.14
N GLY A 19 9.57 -1.99 9.15
CA GLY A 19 10.03 -3.19 9.86
C GLY A 19 9.95 -3.01 11.38
N CYS A 20 9.90 -4.12 12.11
CA CYS A 20 9.82 -4.14 13.57
C CYS A 20 11.18 -4.45 14.19
N ALA A 21 11.62 -3.65 15.16
CA ALA A 21 12.73 -4.03 16.04
C ALA A 21 12.16 -4.71 17.29
N SER A 22 12.19 -6.04 17.34
CA SER A 22 11.69 -6.82 18.48
C SER A 22 12.64 -7.94 18.87
N PHE A 23 12.56 -8.34 20.14
CA PHE A 23 13.31 -9.47 20.68
C PHE A 23 12.36 -10.38 21.44
N ARG A 24 12.55 -11.70 21.24
CA ARG A 24 11.74 -12.72 21.90
C ARG A 24 12.03 -12.73 23.40
N ARG A 25 10.98 -12.73 24.21
CA ARG A 25 11.05 -12.76 25.67
C ARG A 25 10.23 -13.93 26.22
N GLU A 26 10.92 -14.93 26.75
CA GLU A 26 10.33 -16.12 27.37
C GLU A 26 10.96 -16.36 28.74
N LYS A 27 10.16 -16.82 29.71
CA LYS A 27 10.53 -16.88 31.14
C LYS A 27 11.80 -17.70 31.43
N PHE A 28 12.14 -18.67 30.59
CA PHE A 28 13.28 -19.58 30.78
C PHE A 28 14.30 -19.52 29.64
N ILE A 29 14.27 -18.44 28.84
CA ILE A 29 15.23 -18.21 27.76
C ILE A 29 15.91 -16.86 28.02
N GLU A 30 17.18 -16.91 28.40
CA GLU A 30 17.98 -15.71 28.73
C GLU A 30 18.17 -14.79 27.51
N PHE A 31 18.39 -15.37 26.33
CA PHE A 31 18.54 -14.63 25.06
C PHE A 31 17.60 -15.21 24.00
N GLY A 32 16.41 -14.63 23.84
CA GLY A 32 15.41 -15.11 22.89
C GLY A 32 15.75 -14.86 21.42
N GLY A 33 16.73 -13.99 21.13
CA GLY A 33 17.09 -13.56 19.78
C GLY A 33 16.15 -12.48 19.22
N PRO A 34 16.52 -11.82 18.11
CA PRO A 34 15.64 -10.89 17.40
C PRO A 34 14.45 -11.64 16.79
N ASP A 35 13.25 -11.10 16.93
CA ASP A 35 12.00 -11.66 16.40
C ASP A 35 11.11 -10.59 15.75
N GLY A 36 11.72 -9.54 15.21
CA GLY A 36 11.01 -8.51 14.47
C GLY A 36 10.63 -8.96 13.05
N GLY A 37 9.37 -8.78 12.67
CA GLY A 37 8.91 -8.97 11.29
C GLY A 37 9.17 -7.77 10.39
N ASP A 38 9.14 -8.02 9.07
CA ASP A 38 9.31 -7.01 8.03
C ASP A 38 8.04 -6.17 7.84
N GLY A 39 8.19 -4.99 7.23
CA GLY A 39 7.06 -4.19 6.79
C GLY A 39 6.40 -4.77 5.53
N GLY A 40 5.08 -4.59 5.44
CA GLY A 40 4.27 -5.00 4.30
C GLY A 40 4.44 -4.11 3.07
N ARG A 41 3.98 -4.59 1.92
CA ARG A 41 4.10 -3.86 0.66
C ARG A 41 2.99 -2.81 0.57
N GLY A 42 3.36 -1.59 0.20
CA GLY A 42 2.37 -0.55 -0.14
C GLY A 42 1.53 -0.95 -1.35
N GLY A 43 0.25 -0.59 -1.34
CA GLY A 43 -0.68 -0.92 -2.41
C GLY A 43 -0.33 -0.25 -3.74
N ASP A 44 -0.73 -0.88 -4.84
CA ASP A 44 -0.61 -0.33 -6.19
C ASP A 44 -1.85 0.51 -6.56
N VAL A 45 -1.66 1.46 -7.48
CA VAL A 45 -2.77 2.09 -8.21
C VAL A 45 -2.70 1.60 -9.65
N VAL A 46 -3.77 0.96 -10.12
CA VAL A 46 -3.86 0.41 -11.47
C VAL A 46 -4.91 1.18 -12.27
N ILE A 47 -4.65 1.33 -13.58
CA ILE A 47 -5.63 1.84 -14.53
C ILE A 47 -6.09 0.65 -15.36
N GLU A 48 -7.38 0.35 -15.30
CA GLU A 48 -8.00 -0.74 -16.06
C GLU A 48 -8.93 -0.14 -17.12
N ALA A 49 -8.76 -0.60 -18.36
CA ALA A 49 -9.66 -0.21 -19.44
C ALA A 49 -10.90 -1.11 -19.41
N VAL A 50 -12.08 -0.49 -19.39
CA VAL A 50 -13.38 -1.19 -19.40
C VAL A 50 -14.20 -0.71 -20.60
N GLU A 51 -14.94 -1.63 -21.24
CA GLU A 51 -15.64 -1.35 -22.49
C GLU A 51 -16.85 -0.41 -22.33
N ASN A 52 -17.42 -0.36 -21.15
CA ASN A 52 -18.67 0.34 -20.85
C ASN A 52 -18.48 1.78 -20.34
N LEU A 53 -17.23 2.28 -20.22
CA LEU A 53 -16.95 3.65 -19.79
C LEU A 53 -16.64 4.55 -20.99
N ASN A 54 -17.57 5.44 -21.32
CA ASN A 54 -17.54 6.23 -22.56
C ASN A 54 -16.88 7.62 -22.40
N THR A 55 -16.64 8.08 -21.17
CA THR A 55 -16.14 9.44 -20.88
C THR A 55 -15.18 9.45 -19.70
N LEU A 56 -14.30 10.44 -19.61
CA LEU A 56 -13.40 10.64 -18.47
C LEU A 56 -14.00 11.58 -17.41
N ILE A 57 -15.31 11.82 -17.43
CA ILE A 57 -15.94 12.84 -16.57
C ILE A 57 -15.77 12.53 -15.07
N ASP A 58 -15.82 11.26 -14.70
CA ASP A 58 -15.66 10.82 -13.30
C ASP A 58 -14.27 11.18 -12.74
N PHE A 59 -13.25 11.10 -13.59
CA PHE A 59 -11.86 11.44 -13.24
C PHE A 59 -11.63 12.95 -13.04
N ARG A 60 -12.56 13.81 -13.47
CA ARG A 60 -12.48 15.26 -13.23
C ARG A 60 -12.96 15.66 -11.84
N PHE A 61 -13.93 14.94 -11.29
CA PHE A 61 -14.48 15.22 -9.95
C PHE A 61 -13.61 14.62 -8.84
N GLN A 62 -12.91 13.52 -9.11
CA GLN A 62 -11.98 12.91 -8.17
C GLN A 62 -10.57 12.77 -8.78
N PRO A 63 -9.76 13.85 -8.81
CA PRO A 63 -8.45 13.82 -9.46
C PRO A 63 -7.37 13.10 -8.62
N LEU A 64 -7.63 12.80 -7.34
CA LEU A 64 -6.64 12.22 -6.42
C LEU A 64 -6.93 10.74 -6.15
N TYR A 65 -5.96 9.89 -6.47
CA TYR A 65 -6.01 8.46 -6.19
C TYR A 65 -4.79 8.06 -5.36
N ARG A 66 -5.02 7.48 -4.19
CA ARG A 66 -3.97 7.02 -3.27
C ARG A 66 -4.23 5.58 -2.89
N ALA A 67 -3.24 4.72 -3.07
CA ALA A 67 -3.29 3.38 -2.55
C ALA A 67 -2.99 3.34 -1.05
N GLN A 68 -3.41 2.25 -0.40
CA GLN A 68 -3.19 2.06 1.03
C GLN A 68 -1.70 1.79 1.32
N PRO A 69 -1.15 2.31 2.43
CA PRO A 69 0.20 1.93 2.87
C PRO A 69 0.23 0.46 3.29
N GLY A 70 1.41 -0.15 3.21
CA GLY A 70 1.64 -1.49 3.75
C GLY A 70 1.61 -1.47 5.28
N GLU A 71 1.22 -2.57 5.90
CA GLU A 71 1.19 -2.66 7.36
C GLU A 71 2.59 -2.78 7.94
N SER A 72 2.81 -2.29 9.16
CA SER A 72 4.09 -2.47 9.83
C SER A 72 4.28 -3.93 10.27
N GLY A 73 5.52 -4.39 10.27
CA GLY A 73 5.89 -5.63 10.92
C GLY A 73 5.64 -5.58 12.42
N SER A 74 5.54 -6.73 13.05
CA SER A 74 5.42 -6.86 14.50
C SER A 74 6.32 -7.98 15.05
N GLY A 75 6.46 -8.03 16.37
CA GLY A 75 7.24 -9.07 17.04
C GLY A 75 6.71 -10.48 16.75
N ARG A 76 7.49 -11.49 17.12
CA ARG A 76 7.26 -12.91 16.78
C ARG A 76 7.30 -13.18 15.27
N ASN A 77 8.20 -12.51 14.54
CA ASN A 77 8.44 -12.64 13.10
C ASN A 77 7.17 -12.44 12.26
N LYS A 78 6.31 -11.51 12.67
CA LYS A 78 5.06 -11.22 11.96
C LYS A 78 5.27 -10.10 10.96
N THR A 79 5.37 -10.47 9.69
CA THR A 79 5.46 -9.51 8.57
C THR A 79 4.11 -8.81 8.36
N GLY A 80 4.15 -7.50 8.09
CA GLY A 80 2.96 -6.74 7.74
C GLY A 80 2.36 -7.16 6.40
N ALA A 81 1.03 -7.06 6.28
CA ALA A 81 0.31 -7.27 5.02
C ALA A 81 0.55 -6.15 4.00
#